data_AF-A0A8T5QSM6-F1
#
_entry.id   AF-A0A8T5QSM6-F1
#
_cell.length_a   1.000
_cell.length_b   1.000
_cell.length_c   1.000
_cell.angle_alpha   90.00
_cell.angle_beta   90.00
_cell.angle_gamma   90.00
#
_symmetry.space_group_name_H-M   'P 1'
#
loop_
_entity.id
_entity.type
_entity.pdbx_description
1 polymer ?
#
loop_
_entity_poly.entity_id
_entity_poly.type
_entity_poly.pdbx_seq_one_letter_code
_entity_poly.pdbx_strand_id
1 'polypeptide(L)'
;MKRKHGFVKKGVLGLAALAALVFGGCNKKDKSPQLVQDDQGNYVSTSTRQELNESLFEHYGTLTKTQQPHLLQDTTITEAGNQSLVVSQTLDFGTLTPRFAKDNLGNLGVYLHAAHDDVLYTMNWAFEDGFTSAVDGNGNLIDLLQKELNIGGKNFIVTRAKTQWMGGDIDEVQLDLMTGGVTAEINVDDSVTIGFEGIDYDIKLISTSANGDGTYSAKWQVNGEITDNLAAGALDILVNGQFIGTANASSTSARFSIGAQTIRIKDTDVNDNDYSGTVRGNGVFGSFLEDTDAKARIRATVNGSEITINSLAYQLLANSVTDTDIFVPATERLSDHLDNPGANLVEVGFDGLRTKKDDGTGTLVNRVYSSMDFTYGTTANGSSYTMTFTNKENITYNTVDFIENVGTSATDRVLEKKLVMTEASCDTDYNIHSGDTFVLTTALGRTFVLQYTGLSGDDTEGYDISFIDKSGTITQEFSVDPATGKANILKGGITFEAYVDMATGDIAVDQNADGEFDGSDIPIIDQYGARISIADAQDSHITANVSTSADKIDGSSVDEVVDLTFNMSGSGMNVVLPQNPGMYQGVGRWQGQTRYGVRTTRKDDGDIALNYPEIQEEPVATLSER
;
A
#
# COMPACT_ATOMS: atom_id res chain seq x y z
N MET A 1 -39.29 68.23 -56.30
CA MET A 1 -40.43 67.33 -56.59
C MET A 1 -39.92 66.10 -57.36
N LYS A 2 -40.28 64.88 -56.90
CA LYS A 2 -40.28 63.54 -57.54
C LYS A 2 -38.99 62.92 -58.16
N ARG A 3 -38.48 61.90 -57.43
CA ARG A 3 -37.89 60.56 -57.77
C ARG A 3 -37.35 60.25 -59.19
N LYS A 4 -36.15 59.63 -59.29
CA LYS A 4 -35.90 58.15 -59.44
C LYS A 4 -34.40 57.76 -59.65
N HIS A 5 -34.04 56.60 -59.06
CA HIS A 5 -33.03 55.57 -59.39
C HIS A 5 -31.51 55.80 -59.52
N GLY A 6 -30.74 55.05 -58.68
CA GLY A 6 -29.95 53.87 -59.11
C GLY A 6 -28.42 54.04 -59.26
N PHE A 7 -27.63 53.22 -58.54
CA PHE A 7 -26.52 52.35 -59.05
C PHE A 7 -25.73 51.69 -57.91
N VAL A 8 -25.42 50.39 -58.07
CA VAL A 8 -24.54 49.55 -57.21
C VAL A 8 -23.27 49.20 -58.01
N LYS A 9 -22.10 49.17 -57.35
CA LYS A 9 -20.78 48.89 -57.96
C LYS A 9 -20.32 47.43 -57.75
N LYS A 10 -19.69 46.87 -58.79
CA LYS A 10 -18.94 45.60 -58.88
C LYS A 10 -17.42 45.86 -59.00
N GLY A 11 -16.62 44.82 -58.74
CA GLY A 11 -15.22 44.59 -59.21
C GLY A 11 -14.50 43.67 -58.22
N VAL A 12 -14.10 42.40 -58.47
CA VAL A 12 -13.43 41.66 -59.57
C VAL A 12 -11.93 41.98 -59.75
N LEU A 13 -11.09 41.00 -59.39
CA LEU A 13 -9.73 40.69 -59.88
C LEU A 13 -9.45 39.24 -59.44
N GLY A 14 -8.84 38.31 -60.17
CA GLY A 14 -8.14 38.35 -61.46
C GLY A 14 -7.07 37.24 -61.45
N LEU A 15 -7.19 36.30 -62.39
CA LEU A 15 -6.47 35.01 -62.56
C LEU A 15 -5.13 35.14 -63.33
N ALA A 16 -4.24 34.13 -63.21
CA ALA A 16 -3.41 33.45 -64.26
C ALA A 16 -2.01 33.06 -63.69
N ALA A 17 -1.53 31.81 -63.59
CA ALA A 17 -1.43 30.62 -64.45
C ALA A 17 -0.16 30.56 -65.35
N LEU A 18 0.71 29.55 -65.12
CA LEU A 18 1.44 28.83 -66.17
C LEU A 18 1.98 27.44 -65.71
N ALA A 19 1.72 26.46 -66.60
CA ALA A 19 2.12 25.04 -66.78
C ALA A 19 3.52 24.57 -66.30
N ALA A 20 3.91 23.28 -66.26
CA ALA A 20 3.33 21.92 -66.28
C ALA A 20 4.53 20.94 -66.32
N LEU A 21 4.51 19.79 -65.62
CA LEU A 21 4.83 18.44 -66.14
C LEU A 21 4.73 17.36 -65.05
N VAL A 22 4.31 16.18 -65.49
CA VAL A 22 3.95 14.95 -64.74
C VAL A 22 5.15 14.01 -64.61
N PHE A 23 5.32 13.31 -63.46
CA PHE A 23 5.47 11.84 -63.35
C PHE A 23 5.63 11.38 -61.88
N GLY A 24 4.77 10.44 -61.48
CA GLY A 24 5.03 9.25 -60.65
C GLY A 24 5.80 9.36 -59.33
N GLY A 25 5.16 8.90 -58.24
CA GLY A 25 5.89 8.43 -57.07
C GLY A 25 5.10 8.54 -55.77
N CYS A 26 4.53 7.41 -55.35
CA CYS A 26 4.08 7.20 -53.98
C CYS A 26 5.26 7.45 -53.02
N ASN A 27 5.09 8.33 -52.04
CA ASN A 27 5.81 8.31 -50.76
C ASN A 27 5.09 9.24 -49.78
N LYS A 28 4.37 8.65 -48.82
CA LYS A 28 4.02 9.30 -47.56
C LYS A 28 5.36 9.67 -46.90
N LYS A 29 5.69 10.96 -46.85
CA LYS A 29 6.77 11.46 -46.00
C LYS A 29 6.19 11.80 -44.64
N ASP A 30 6.77 11.17 -43.64
CA ASP A 30 6.67 11.52 -42.23
C ASP A 30 6.81 13.03 -42.03
N LYS A 31 5.89 13.60 -41.25
CA LYS A 31 6.04 14.94 -40.72
C LYS A 31 7.03 14.86 -39.55
N SER A 32 8.30 15.12 -39.83
CA SER A 32 9.28 15.41 -38.78
C SER A 32 8.90 16.71 -38.03
N PRO A 33 9.04 16.78 -36.70
CA PRO A 33 8.73 17.98 -35.94
C PRO A 33 9.67 19.15 -36.29
N GLN A 34 9.12 20.37 -36.37
CA GLN A 34 9.89 21.59 -36.55
C GLN A 34 10.24 22.18 -35.18
N LEU A 35 11.54 22.43 -34.94
CA LEU A 35 12.04 23.16 -33.78
C LEU A 35 11.82 24.67 -33.98
N VAL A 36 11.26 25.35 -32.97
CA VAL A 36 11.16 26.81 -32.94
C VAL A 36 12.25 27.34 -32.02
N GLN A 37 13.00 28.34 -32.50
CA GLN A 37 14.09 28.97 -31.77
C GLN A 37 13.56 30.18 -30.99
N ASP A 38 13.83 30.26 -29.70
CA ASP A 38 13.46 31.42 -28.88
C ASP A 38 14.40 32.62 -29.08
N ASP A 39 14.03 33.76 -28.49
CA ASP A 39 14.76 35.03 -28.61
C ASP A 39 16.17 35.00 -27.96
N GLN A 40 16.54 33.91 -27.27
CA GLN A 40 17.90 33.66 -26.76
C GLN A 40 18.68 32.64 -27.60
N GLY A 41 18.09 32.11 -28.67
CA GLY A 41 18.76 31.19 -29.60
C GLY A 41 18.60 29.71 -29.23
N ASN A 42 17.75 29.34 -28.27
CA ASN A 42 17.51 27.95 -27.89
C ASN A 42 16.37 27.34 -28.70
N TYR A 43 16.51 26.08 -29.09
CA TYR A 43 15.45 25.34 -29.77
C TYR A 43 14.56 24.64 -28.73
N VAL A 44 13.26 24.94 -28.71
CA VAL A 44 12.29 24.30 -27.81
C VAL A 44 11.36 23.39 -28.63
N SER A 45 11.25 22.13 -28.20
CA SER A 45 10.28 21.15 -28.71
C SER A 45 8.96 21.30 -27.93
N THR A 46 7.83 21.43 -28.62
CA THR A 46 6.51 21.62 -27.99
C THR A 46 5.61 20.39 -28.10
N SER A 47 6.13 19.18 -27.88
CA SER A 47 5.28 17.97 -27.81
C SER A 47 5.52 17.16 -26.53
N THR A 48 4.46 17.00 -25.74
CA THR A 48 4.31 16.06 -24.61
C THR A 48 4.24 14.61 -25.10
N ARG A 49 5.30 14.14 -25.74
CA ARG A 49 5.47 12.74 -26.11
C ARG A 49 6.92 12.37 -25.88
N GLN A 50 7.18 11.66 -24.81
CA GLN A 50 8.53 11.28 -24.43
C GLN A 50 8.86 9.94 -25.09
N GLU A 51 9.87 9.92 -25.95
CA GLU A 51 10.49 8.68 -26.40
C GLU A 51 11.49 8.21 -25.34
N LEU A 52 11.52 6.90 -25.09
CA LEU A 52 12.40 6.22 -24.14
C LEU A 52 13.88 6.48 -24.51
N ASN A 53 14.43 7.59 -23.99
CA ASN A 53 15.84 7.88 -23.64
C ASN A 53 16.11 9.38 -23.37
N GLU A 54 15.09 10.22 -23.18
CA GLU A 54 15.29 11.58 -22.64
C GLU A 54 15.21 11.61 -21.10
N SER A 55 16.07 12.43 -20.49
CA SER A 55 16.24 12.55 -19.03
C SER A 55 14.97 13.06 -18.33
N LEU A 56 14.21 12.12 -17.79
CA LEU A 56 13.00 12.22 -16.94
C LEU A 56 13.29 12.72 -15.52
N PHE A 57 13.66 13.98 -15.32
CA PHE A 57 13.38 14.62 -14.02
C PHE A 57 12.22 15.58 -14.20
N GLU A 58 11.01 15.03 -14.31
CA GLU A 58 9.80 15.72 -13.89
C GLU A 58 8.63 14.72 -13.77
N HIS A 59 8.33 14.40 -12.51
CA HIS A 59 7.10 13.84 -11.98
C HIS A 59 6.78 12.34 -12.21
N TYR A 60 6.22 11.78 -11.13
CA TYR A 60 5.61 10.46 -10.94
C TYR A 60 6.54 9.30 -10.56
N GLY A 61 5.98 8.44 -9.70
CA GLY A 61 6.65 7.61 -8.72
C GLY A 61 7.64 6.58 -9.27
N THR A 62 8.47 6.09 -8.36
CA THR A 62 9.45 5.05 -8.67
C THR A 62 8.71 3.76 -9.00
N LEU A 63 8.58 3.43 -10.28
CA LEU A 63 8.35 2.04 -10.68
C LEU A 63 9.43 1.20 -10.02
N THR A 64 9.04 0.20 -9.22
CA THR A 64 10.01 -0.65 -8.55
C THR A 64 10.88 -1.35 -9.60
N LYS A 65 12.17 -1.57 -9.32
CA LYS A 65 13.11 -2.27 -10.23
C LYS A 65 12.59 -3.64 -10.67
N THR A 66 11.69 -4.24 -9.91
CA THR A 66 11.05 -5.53 -10.18
C THR A 66 9.96 -5.44 -11.26
N GLN A 67 9.24 -4.31 -11.36
CA GLN A 67 8.13 -4.12 -12.31
C GLN A 67 8.59 -3.52 -13.65
N GLN A 68 9.70 -2.77 -13.64
CA GLN A 68 10.23 -2.08 -14.83
C GLN A 68 10.49 -3.01 -16.04
N PRO A 69 11.02 -4.24 -15.90
CA PRO A 69 11.22 -5.14 -17.04
C PRO A 69 9.90 -5.63 -17.65
N HIS A 70 8.84 -5.78 -16.85
CA HIS A 70 7.54 -6.29 -17.31
C HIS A 70 6.71 -5.23 -18.04
N LEU A 71 6.96 -3.94 -17.77
CA LEU A 71 6.34 -2.83 -18.49
C LEU A 71 7.09 -2.47 -19.78
N LEU A 72 8.36 -2.88 -19.91
CA LEU A 72 9.24 -2.57 -21.05
C LEU A 72 9.43 -3.73 -22.03
N GLN A 73 8.90 -4.93 -21.74
CA GLN A 73 8.95 -6.05 -22.68
C GLN A 73 7.72 -6.01 -23.58
N ASP A 74 7.95 -6.01 -24.89
CA ASP A 74 6.93 -6.41 -25.85
C ASP A 74 6.48 -7.82 -25.47
N THR A 75 5.27 -7.94 -24.93
CA THR A 75 4.75 -9.25 -24.53
C THR A 75 4.40 -10.01 -25.79
N THR A 76 5.06 -11.15 -25.99
CA THR A 76 4.74 -12.07 -27.07
C THR A 76 3.70 -13.08 -26.55
N ILE A 77 2.45 -12.98 -26.99
CA ILE A 77 1.43 -13.99 -26.63
C ILE A 77 1.55 -15.14 -27.62
N THR A 78 1.80 -16.35 -27.13
CA THR A 78 1.94 -17.53 -28.00
C THR A 78 0.57 -18.12 -28.30
N GLU A 79 0.13 -18.04 -29.55
CA GLU A 79 -1.09 -18.72 -29.95
C GLU A 79 -0.87 -20.24 -30.09
N ALA A 80 -1.91 -21.02 -29.78
CA ALA A 80 -2.01 -22.42 -30.18
C ALA A 80 -2.14 -22.52 -31.72
N GLY A 81 -1.05 -22.17 -32.43
CA GLY A 81 -1.08 -21.91 -33.87
C GLY A 81 0.07 -21.04 -34.42
N ASN A 82 1.23 -20.96 -33.75
CA ASN A 82 2.45 -20.28 -34.25
C ASN A 82 2.36 -18.77 -34.57
N GLN A 83 1.24 -18.10 -34.33
CA GLN A 83 1.20 -16.63 -34.38
C GLN A 83 1.53 -16.08 -32.99
N SER A 84 2.31 -15.02 -33.00
CA SER A 84 2.76 -14.32 -31.81
C SER A 84 2.12 -12.94 -31.84
N LEU A 85 1.18 -12.66 -30.93
CA LEU A 85 0.60 -11.33 -30.85
C LEU A 85 1.60 -10.40 -30.16
N VAL A 86 1.98 -9.31 -30.84
CA VAL A 86 2.78 -8.23 -30.27
C VAL A 86 1.85 -7.20 -29.64
N VAL A 87 2.02 -6.97 -28.35
CA VAL A 87 1.23 -6.00 -27.58
C VAL A 87 2.14 -4.91 -27.05
N SER A 88 1.89 -3.67 -27.48
CA SER A 88 2.51 -2.48 -26.90
C SER A 88 1.65 -2.00 -25.74
N GLN A 89 2.26 -1.79 -24.56
CA GLN A 89 1.58 -1.28 -23.37
C GLN A 89 2.13 0.10 -23.01
N THR A 90 1.26 1.04 -22.64
CA THR A 90 1.67 2.32 -22.05
C THR A 90 0.87 2.60 -20.78
N LEU A 91 1.57 3.05 -19.74
CA LEU A 91 0.98 3.51 -18.49
C LEU A 91 1.24 5.02 -18.36
N ASP A 92 0.17 5.80 -18.22
CA ASP A 92 0.21 7.26 -18.07
C ASP A 92 -0.40 7.64 -16.72
N PHE A 93 0.38 8.28 -15.86
CA PHE A 93 -0.13 8.76 -14.57
C PHE A 93 -0.86 10.08 -14.79
N GLY A 94 -2.10 10.17 -14.30
CA GLY A 94 -2.92 11.36 -14.43
C GLY A 94 -2.53 12.44 -13.40
N THR A 95 -3.40 12.66 -12.40
CA THR A 95 -3.23 13.78 -11.45
C THR A 95 -2.57 13.39 -10.12
N LEU A 96 -2.03 12.17 -10.00
CA LEU A 96 -1.40 11.63 -8.78
C LEU A 96 -0.15 12.41 -8.35
N THR A 97 -0.32 13.51 -7.63
CA THR A 97 0.77 14.45 -7.33
C THR A 97 1.18 14.37 -5.86
N PRO A 98 2.49 14.37 -5.56
CA PRO A 98 2.91 14.42 -4.17
C PRO A 98 2.64 15.82 -3.60
N ARG A 99 1.98 15.88 -2.43
CA ARG A 99 1.64 17.13 -1.73
C ARG A 99 1.99 17.07 -0.25
N PHE A 100 2.41 18.21 0.30
CA PHE A 100 2.41 18.42 1.75
C PHE A 100 1.08 19.05 2.14
N ALA A 101 0.23 18.29 2.83
CA ALA A 101 -1.15 18.69 3.12
C ALA A 101 -1.63 18.10 4.44
N LYS A 102 -2.81 18.52 4.88
CA LYS A 102 -3.55 17.78 5.91
C LYS A 102 -4.48 16.78 5.22
N ASP A 103 -4.50 15.54 5.68
CA ASP A 103 -5.46 14.54 5.21
C ASP A 103 -6.89 14.84 5.69
N ASN A 104 -7.83 13.97 5.32
CA ASN A 104 -9.25 14.10 5.70
C ASN A 104 -9.49 13.98 7.22
N LEU A 105 -8.52 13.45 7.98
CA LEU A 105 -8.55 13.31 9.43
C LEU A 105 -7.82 14.48 10.14
N GLY A 106 -7.19 15.38 9.38
CA GLY A 106 -6.46 16.53 9.89
C GLY A 106 -4.98 16.26 10.19
N ASN A 107 -4.46 15.07 9.87
CA ASN A 107 -3.05 14.74 10.05
C ASN A 107 -2.22 15.47 9.00
N LEU A 108 -1.17 16.16 9.44
CA LEU A 108 -0.27 16.88 8.54
C LEU A 108 0.86 15.96 8.09
N GLY A 109 1.05 15.82 6.78
CA GLY A 109 2.04 14.89 6.22
C GLY A 109 2.35 15.14 4.75
N VAL A 110 3.20 14.28 4.20
CA VAL A 110 3.48 14.21 2.76
C VAL A 110 2.72 13.02 2.20
N TYR A 111 1.90 13.28 1.18
CA TYR A 111 1.02 12.29 0.58
C TYR A 111 1.17 12.29 -0.93
N LEU A 112 0.94 11.15 -1.57
CA LEU A 112 0.52 11.13 -2.97
C LEU A 112 -0.97 11.43 -3.01
N HIS A 113 -1.38 12.42 -3.79
CA HIS A 113 -2.74 12.94 -3.80
C HIS A 113 -3.38 12.91 -5.18
N ALA A 114 -4.67 12.61 -5.21
CA ALA A 114 -5.57 12.93 -6.29
C ALA A 114 -6.90 13.46 -5.73
N ALA A 115 -7.51 14.44 -6.40
CA ALA A 115 -8.85 14.89 -6.03
C ALA A 115 -9.87 13.81 -6.38
N HIS A 116 -11.01 13.78 -5.68
CA HIS A 116 -12.10 12.87 -6.05
C HIS A 116 -12.48 13.01 -7.54
N ASP A 117 -12.78 11.89 -8.20
CA ASP A 117 -13.05 11.73 -9.64
C ASP A 117 -11.88 12.04 -10.60
N ASP A 118 -10.72 12.46 -10.11
CA ASP A 118 -9.56 12.65 -10.98
C ASP A 118 -9.07 11.33 -11.58
N VAL A 119 -8.46 11.40 -12.75
CA VAL A 119 -7.79 10.24 -13.34
C VAL A 119 -6.50 9.95 -12.59
N LEU A 120 -6.42 8.79 -11.95
CA LEU A 120 -5.22 8.31 -11.27
C LEU A 120 -4.17 7.87 -12.28
N TYR A 121 -4.56 6.96 -13.18
CA TYR A 121 -3.73 6.54 -14.31
C TYR A 121 -4.59 6.02 -15.46
N THR A 122 -3.99 6.02 -16.65
CA THR A 122 -4.53 5.41 -17.86
C THR A 122 -3.54 4.37 -18.38
N MET A 123 -4.01 3.15 -18.59
CA MET A 123 -3.25 2.08 -19.23
C MET A 123 -3.80 1.83 -20.63
N ASN A 124 -2.95 1.83 -21.65
CA ASN A 124 -3.33 1.55 -23.03
C ASN A 124 -2.61 0.31 -23.54
N TRP A 125 -3.33 -0.53 -24.26
CA TRP A 125 -2.81 -1.67 -25.00
C TRP A 125 -3.11 -1.48 -26.48
N ALA A 126 -2.08 -1.58 -27.31
CA ALA A 126 -2.21 -1.61 -28.75
C ALA A 126 -1.77 -2.98 -29.27
N PHE A 127 -2.64 -3.62 -30.04
CA PHE A 127 -2.39 -4.91 -30.66
C PHE A 127 -1.94 -4.67 -32.10
N GLU A 128 -0.66 -4.91 -32.42
CA GLU A 128 -0.07 -4.49 -33.70
C GLU A 128 -0.79 -5.14 -34.90
N ASP A 129 -1.01 -6.45 -34.82
CA ASP A 129 -1.74 -7.23 -35.83
C ASP A 129 -3.25 -7.33 -35.52
N GLY A 130 -3.68 -6.70 -34.42
CA GLY A 130 -5.03 -6.83 -33.89
C GLY A 130 -5.28 -8.16 -33.15
N PHE A 131 -6.15 -8.11 -32.17
CA PHE A 131 -6.59 -9.30 -31.42
C PHE A 131 -7.89 -9.82 -32.04
N THR A 132 -7.75 -10.70 -33.03
CA THR A 132 -8.84 -11.13 -33.92
C THR A 132 -9.56 -12.37 -33.42
N SER A 133 -10.88 -12.41 -33.64
CA SER A 133 -11.69 -13.60 -33.40
C SER A 133 -12.90 -13.66 -34.32
N ALA A 134 -13.26 -14.88 -34.72
CA ALA A 134 -14.56 -15.21 -35.27
C ALA A 134 -15.67 -14.99 -34.25
N VAL A 135 -16.85 -14.62 -34.76
CA VAL A 135 -18.08 -14.41 -33.99
C VAL A 135 -19.04 -15.55 -34.27
N ASP A 136 -19.46 -16.26 -33.22
CA ASP A 136 -20.49 -17.29 -33.36
C ASP A 136 -21.92 -16.71 -33.42
N GLY A 137 -22.93 -17.58 -33.62
CA GLY A 137 -24.33 -17.15 -33.71
C GLY A 137 -24.90 -16.53 -32.43
N ASN A 138 -24.20 -16.62 -31.31
CA ASN A 138 -24.58 -16.03 -30.01
C ASN A 138 -23.76 -14.78 -29.68
N GLY A 139 -22.90 -14.32 -30.60
CA GLY A 139 -22.01 -13.18 -30.38
C GLY A 139 -20.77 -13.49 -29.56
N ASN A 140 -20.40 -14.77 -29.36
CA ASN A 140 -19.17 -15.10 -28.65
C ASN A 140 -17.95 -14.93 -29.57
N LEU A 141 -16.87 -14.38 -29.01
CA LEU A 141 -15.56 -14.27 -29.67
C LEU A 141 -14.74 -15.53 -29.36
N ILE A 142 -14.94 -16.56 -30.18
CA ILE A 142 -14.48 -17.93 -29.88
C ILE A 142 -12.96 -18.11 -29.86
N ASP A 143 -12.23 -17.30 -30.63
CA ASP A 143 -10.76 -17.40 -30.73
C ASP A 143 -10.06 -16.65 -29.60
N LEU A 144 -10.75 -15.72 -28.92
CA LEU A 144 -10.19 -15.00 -27.78
C LEU A 144 -10.23 -15.82 -26.48
N LEU A 145 -11.10 -16.83 -26.40
CA LEU A 145 -11.24 -17.65 -25.19
C LEU A 145 -9.91 -18.35 -24.86
N GLN A 146 -9.56 -18.35 -23.56
CA GLN A 146 -8.34 -18.94 -23.01
C GLN A 146 -7.03 -18.27 -23.44
N LYS A 147 -7.09 -17.19 -24.22
CA LYS A 147 -5.90 -16.41 -24.55
C LYS A 147 -5.38 -15.72 -23.30
N GLU A 148 -4.06 -15.68 -23.20
CA GLU A 148 -3.37 -15.00 -22.11
C GLU A 148 -3.04 -13.56 -22.51
N LEU A 149 -3.32 -12.62 -21.62
CA LEU A 149 -3.01 -11.19 -21.76
C LEU A 149 -2.16 -10.78 -20.56
N ASN A 150 -0.99 -10.20 -20.79
CA ASN A 150 -0.25 -9.56 -19.71
C ASN A 150 -0.74 -8.12 -19.56
N ILE A 151 -1.24 -7.77 -18.38
CA ILE A 151 -1.77 -6.44 -18.05
C ILE A 151 -1.01 -5.95 -16.82
N GLY A 152 -0.19 -4.91 -16.99
CA GLY A 152 0.56 -4.32 -15.87
C GLY A 152 1.51 -5.31 -15.18
N GLY A 153 2.05 -6.29 -15.92
CA GLY A 153 2.91 -7.35 -15.40
C GLY A 153 2.18 -8.59 -14.86
N LYS A 154 0.84 -8.56 -14.74
CA LYS A 154 0.02 -9.71 -14.33
C LYS A 154 -0.50 -10.46 -15.56
N ASN A 155 -0.49 -11.79 -15.52
CA ASN A 155 -1.06 -12.61 -16.58
C ASN A 155 -2.54 -12.87 -16.31
N PHE A 156 -3.38 -12.48 -17.27
CA PHE A 156 -4.82 -12.72 -17.28
C PHE A 156 -5.16 -13.74 -18.35
N ILE A 157 -6.15 -14.58 -18.11
CA ILE A 157 -6.74 -15.50 -19.07
C ILE A 157 -8.12 -14.95 -19.43
N VAL A 158 -8.43 -14.86 -20.73
CA VAL A 158 -9.76 -14.50 -21.20
C VAL A 158 -10.72 -15.67 -20.93
N THR A 159 -11.58 -15.54 -19.93
CA THR A 159 -12.56 -16.57 -19.56
C THR A 159 -13.88 -16.41 -20.29
N ARG A 160 -14.17 -15.21 -20.79
CA ARG A 160 -15.32 -14.92 -21.65
C ARG A 160 -15.00 -13.77 -22.59
N ALA A 161 -15.47 -13.86 -23.82
CA ALA A 161 -15.40 -12.76 -24.77
C ALA A 161 -16.67 -12.73 -25.62
N LYS A 162 -17.35 -11.58 -25.66
CA LYS A 162 -18.64 -11.40 -26.32
C LYS A 162 -18.73 -10.08 -27.05
N THR A 163 -19.62 -10.02 -28.04
CA THR A 163 -20.01 -8.81 -28.73
C THR A 163 -21.53 -8.73 -28.88
N GLN A 164 -22.06 -7.51 -28.97
CA GLN A 164 -23.44 -7.26 -29.36
C GLN A 164 -23.49 -6.36 -30.59
N TRP A 165 -24.37 -6.72 -31.52
CA TRP A 165 -24.58 -5.98 -32.77
C TRP A 165 -25.86 -5.15 -32.66
N MET A 166 -25.77 -3.87 -33.02
CA MET A 166 -26.94 -3.00 -33.19
C MET A 166 -26.87 -2.32 -34.56
N GLY A 167 -27.95 -2.42 -35.34
CA GLY A 167 -28.03 -1.71 -36.63
C GLY A 167 -27.08 -2.19 -37.73
N GLY A 168 -26.37 -3.31 -37.54
CA GLY A 168 -25.38 -3.83 -38.49
C GLY A 168 -23.94 -3.45 -38.16
N ASP A 169 -23.73 -2.65 -37.12
CA ASP A 169 -22.43 -2.33 -36.57
C ASP A 169 -22.25 -3.04 -35.21
N ILE A 170 -21.00 -3.21 -34.76
CA ILE A 170 -20.73 -3.62 -33.39
C ILE A 170 -20.99 -2.44 -32.51
N ASP A 171 -21.80 -2.67 -31.49
CA ASP A 171 -22.05 -1.70 -30.45
C ASP A 171 -21.17 -2.04 -29.25
N GLU A 172 -21.27 -3.29 -28.78
CA GLU A 172 -20.65 -3.70 -27.53
C GLU A 172 -19.55 -4.75 -27.74
N VAL A 173 -18.46 -4.63 -26.98
CA VAL A 173 -17.49 -5.70 -26.74
C VAL A 173 -17.28 -5.88 -25.24
N GLN A 174 -17.30 -7.14 -24.79
CA GLN A 174 -17.05 -7.52 -23.40
C GLN A 174 -15.97 -8.59 -23.34
N LEU A 175 -14.99 -8.39 -22.46
CA LEU A 175 -13.97 -9.36 -22.07
C LEU A 175 -14.08 -9.62 -20.56
N ASP A 176 -14.29 -10.87 -20.15
CA ASP A 176 -14.08 -11.28 -18.75
C ASP A 176 -12.70 -11.95 -18.67
N LEU A 177 -11.88 -11.43 -17.78
CA LEU A 177 -10.48 -11.81 -17.57
C LEU A 177 -10.34 -12.42 -16.18
N MET A 178 -9.49 -13.44 -16.04
CA MET A 178 -9.12 -14.03 -14.74
C MET A 178 -7.61 -14.04 -14.57
N THR A 179 -7.13 -13.59 -13.42
CA THR A 179 -5.74 -13.75 -13.00
C THR A 179 -5.69 -14.48 -11.66
N GLY A 180 -4.49 -14.72 -11.15
CA GLY A 180 -4.23 -15.11 -9.77
C GLY A 180 -2.76 -15.45 -9.56
N GLY A 181 -2.44 -15.82 -8.33
CA GLY A 181 -1.04 -16.03 -7.93
C GLY A 181 -0.42 -17.27 -8.54
N VAL A 182 -1.18 -18.35 -8.62
CA VAL A 182 -0.76 -19.63 -9.20
C VAL A 182 -1.89 -20.22 -10.03
N THR A 183 -1.57 -20.63 -11.25
CA THR A 183 -2.50 -21.31 -12.16
C THR A 183 -1.94 -22.68 -12.54
N ALA A 184 -2.83 -23.67 -12.65
CA ALA A 184 -2.48 -24.99 -13.18
C ALA A 184 -3.69 -25.65 -13.84
N GLU A 185 -3.41 -26.54 -14.77
CA GLU A 185 -4.41 -27.41 -15.40
C GLU A 185 -4.31 -28.82 -14.82
N ILE A 186 -5.44 -29.36 -14.38
CA ILE A 186 -5.54 -30.68 -13.74
C ILE A 186 -6.56 -31.52 -14.52
N ASN A 187 -6.31 -32.81 -14.70
CA ASN A 187 -7.32 -33.74 -15.24
C ASN A 187 -8.28 -34.19 -14.14
N VAL A 188 -9.47 -34.66 -14.52
CA VAL A 188 -10.43 -35.22 -13.57
C VAL A 188 -9.77 -36.37 -12.80
N ASP A 189 -9.98 -36.39 -11.49
CA ASP A 189 -9.38 -37.32 -10.50
C ASP A 189 -7.90 -37.14 -10.17
N ASP A 190 -7.18 -36.27 -10.87
CA ASP A 190 -5.80 -35.88 -10.51
C ASP A 190 -5.79 -34.79 -9.42
N SER A 191 -4.66 -34.68 -8.71
CA SER A 191 -4.42 -33.64 -7.70
C SER A 191 -3.04 -33.02 -7.84
N VAL A 192 -2.90 -31.78 -7.38
CA VAL A 192 -1.64 -31.04 -7.32
C VAL A 192 -1.54 -30.31 -5.98
N THR A 193 -0.33 -30.22 -5.44
CA THR A 193 -0.04 -29.37 -4.29
C THR A 193 0.70 -28.14 -4.76
N ILE A 194 0.22 -26.94 -4.43
CA ILE A 194 0.86 -25.67 -4.79
C ILE A 194 1.02 -24.77 -3.56
N GLY A 195 2.17 -24.09 -3.47
CA GLY A 195 2.42 -23.09 -2.43
C GLY A 195 1.96 -21.71 -2.89
N PHE A 196 1.13 -21.03 -2.10
CA PHE A 196 0.72 -19.65 -2.31
C PHE A 196 0.65 -18.90 -0.98
N GLU A 197 1.33 -17.75 -0.90
CA GLU A 197 1.43 -16.92 0.33
C GLU A 197 1.87 -17.71 1.58
N GLY A 198 2.77 -18.68 1.40
CA GLY A 198 3.30 -19.49 2.50
C GLY A 198 2.38 -20.61 2.97
N ILE A 199 1.23 -20.81 2.31
CA ILE A 199 0.30 -21.90 2.57
C ILE A 199 0.36 -22.89 1.39
N ASP A 200 0.43 -24.18 1.70
CA ASP A 200 0.29 -25.25 0.70
C ASP A 200 -1.19 -25.59 0.49
N TYR A 201 -1.59 -25.69 -0.77
CA TYR A 201 -2.94 -26.04 -1.19
C TYR A 201 -2.92 -27.35 -1.96
N ASP A 202 -3.53 -28.39 -1.37
CA ASP A 202 -3.83 -29.66 -2.01
C ASP A 202 -5.13 -29.55 -2.81
N ILE A 203 -5.00 -29.44 -4.13
CA ILE A 203 -6.10 -29.17 -5.05
C ILE A 203 -6.36 -30.40 -5.91
N LYS A 204 -7.60 -30.87 -5.91
CA LYS A 204 -8.08 -32.00 -6.72
C LYS A 204 -9.26 -31.58 -7.59
N LEU A 205 -9.23 -31.97 -8.87
CA LEU A 205 -10.40 -31.82 -9.74
C LEU A 205 -11.35 -33.01 -9.54
N ILE A 206 -12.50 -32.76 -8.92
CA ILE A 206 -13.49 -33.81 -8.60
C ILE A 206 -14.32 -34.20 -9.81
N SER A 207 -14.78 -33.21 -10.57
CA SER A 207 -15.61 -33.43 -11.75
C SER A 207 -15.66 -32.22 -12.66
N THR A 208 -15.94 -32.45 -13.93
CA THR A 208 -16.34 -31.42 -14.89
C THR A 208 -17.74 -31.71 -15.41
N SER A 209 -18.54 -30.68 -15.68
CA SER A 209 -19.90 -30.84 -16.20
C SER A 209 -20.22 -29.86 -17.31
N ALA A 210 -20.90 -30.30 -18.36
CA ALA A 210 -21.33 -29.45 -19.46
C ALA A 210 -22.47 -28.51 -19.03
N ASN A 211 -22.40 -27.24 -19.42
CA ASN A 211 -23.38 -26.20 -19.07
C ASN A 211 -24.51 -26.05 -20.11
N GLY A 212 -24.58 -26.93 -21.12
CA GLY A 212 -25.60 -26.92 -22.17
C GLY A 212 -25.39 -25.87 -23.29
N ASP A 213 -24.49 -24.92 -23.09
CA ASP A 213 -24.06 -23.91 -24.07
C ASP A 213 -22.72 -24.27 -24.76
N GLY A 214 -22.25 -25.50 -24.56
CA GLY A 214 -20.96 -25.98 -25.07
C GLY A 214 -19.78 -25.68 -24.14
N THR A 215 -19.97 -24.94 -23.05
CA THR A 215 -18.96 -24.73 -22.01
C THR A 215 -19.02 -25.81 -20.93
N TYR A 216 -17.95 -25.91 -20.13
CA TYR A 216 -17.90 -26.78 -18.97
C TYR A 216 -17.71 -25.96 -17.69
N SER A 217 -18.17 -26.53 -16.58
CA SER A 217 -17.89 -26.11 -15.22
C SER A 217 -17.05 -27.17 -14.52
N ALA A 218 -16.30 -26.77 -13.49
CA ALA A 218 -15.42 -27.62 -12.72
C ALA A 218 -15.76 -27.55 -11.23
N LYS A 219 -15.68 -28.70 -10.57
CA LYS A 219 -15.83 -28.82 -9.11
C LYS A 219 -14.51 -29.21 -8.49
N TRP A 220 -14.03 -28.40 -7.56
CA TRP A 220 -12.71 -28.56 -6.94
C TRP A 220 -12.83 -29.07 -5.52
N GLN A 221 -11.81 -29.79 -5.08
CA GLN A 221 -11.55 -30.02 -3.67
C GLN A 221 -10.22 -29.36 -3.31
N VAL A 222 -10.19 -28.47 -2.32
CA VAL A 222 -9.01 -27.73 -1.89
C VAL A 222 -8.82 -27.95 -0.39
N ASN A 223 -7.71 -28.57 0.03
CA ASN A 223 -7.43 -28.88 1.44
C ASN A 223 -8.60 -29.59 2.15
N GLY A 224 -9.32 -30.45 1.43
CA GLY A 224 -10.48 -31.18 1.92
C GLY A 224 -11.83 -30.46 1.75
N GLU A 225 -11.84 -29.14 1.58
CA GLU A 225 -13.02 -28.32 1.26
C GLU A 225 -13.47 -28.55 -0.18
N ILE A 226 -14.78 -28.58 -0.45
CA ILE A 226 -15.32 -28.82 -1.79
C ILE A 226 -16.06 -27.57 -2.26
N THR A 227 -15.66 -27.04 -3.42
CA THR A 227 -16.28 -25.84 -4.01
C THR A 227 -17.66 -26.15 -4.59
N ASP A 228 -18.39 -25.08 -4.91
CA ASP A 228 -19.47 -25.14 -5.87
C ASP A 228 -18.97 -25.54 -7.27
N ASN A 229 -19.92 -25.77 -8.19
CA ASN A 229 -19.60 -26.08 -9.57
C ASN A 229 -19.32 -24.78 -10.34
N LEU A 230 -18.05 -24.49 -10.58
CA LEU A 230 -17.57 -23.22 -11.10
C LEU A 230 -17.47 -23.24 -12.62
N ALA A 231 -18.27 -22.42 -13.31
CA ALA A 231 -18.09 -22.17 -14.73
C ALA A 231 -16.77 -21.41 -15.01
N ALA A 232 -16.32 -21.37 -16.27
CA ALA A 232 -15.21 -20.51 -16.66
C ALA A 232 -15.49 -19.04 -16.28
N GLY A 233 -14.55 -18.41 -15.56
CA GLY A 233 -14.71 -17.06 -15.01
C GLY A 233 -15.37 -17.01 -13.63
N ALA A 234 -15.88 -18.12 -13.10
CA ALA A 234 -16.51 -18.17 -11.79
C ALA A 234 -15.50 -18.44 -10.68
N LEU A 235 -15.84 -17.96 -9.48
CA LEU A 235 -15.01 -18.03 -8.28
C LEU A 235 -15.76 -18.66 -7.12
N ASP A 236 -14.99 -19.20 -6.18
CA ASP A 236 -15.45 -19.59 -4.85
C ASP A 236 -14.50 -19.02 -3.78
N ILE A 237 -14.99 -18.90 -2.56
CA ILE A 237 -14.21 -18.45 -1.39
C ILE A 237 -13.98 -19.64 -0.48
N LEU A 238 -12.71 -19.96 -0.26
CA LEU A 238 -12.30 -21.01 0.67
C LEU A 238 -12.48 -20.55 2.13
N VAL A 239 -12.51 -21.49 3.07
CA VAL A 239 -12.66 -21.20 4.52
C VAL A 239 -11.61 -20.24 5.07
N ASN A 240 -10.41 -20.21 4.48
CA ASN A 240 -9.34 -19.28 4.87
C ASN A 240 -9.48 -17.88 4.24
N GLY A 241 -10.56 -17.60 3.52
CA GLY A 241 -10.83 -16.34 2.83
C GLY A 241 -10.22 -16.23 1.43
N GLN A 242 -9.47 -17.24 0.98
CA GLN A 242 -8.79 -17.21 -0.31
C GLN A 242 -9.75 -17.53 -1.46
N PHE A 243 -9.62 -16.82 -2.58
CA PHE A 243 -10.39 -17.11 -3.78
C PHE A 243 -9.75 -18.23 -4.61
N ILE A 244 -10.57 -19.20 -5.02
CA ILE A 244 -10.26 -20.12 -6.11
C ILE A 244 -11.16 -19.82 -7.31
N GLY A 245 -10.59 -19.84 -8.51
CA GLY A 245 -11.32 -19.59 -9.74
C GLY A 245 -11.12 -20.68 -10.78
N THR A 246 -12.13 -20.91 -11.62
CA THR A 246 -11.99 -21.75 -12.82
C THR A 246 -11.74 -20.86 -14.03
N ALA A 247 -10.53 -20.88 -14.58
CA ALA A 247 -10.19 -20.13 -15.77
C ALA A 247 -10.83 -20.79 -17.02
N ASN A 248 -10.81 -22.11 -17.07
CA ASN A 248 -11.40 -22.89 -18.15
C ASN A 248 -11.68 -24.33 -17.71
N ALA A 249 -12.64 -25.00 -18.35
CA ALA A 249 -12.90 -26.42 -18.17
C ALA A 249 -13.23 -27.09 -19.51
N SER A 250 -12.87 -28.38 -19.61
CA SER A 250 -13.21 -29.29 -20.70
C SER A 250 -13.96 -30.50 -20.13
N SER A 251 -14.21 -31.52 -20.95
CA SER A 251 -14.81 -32.77 -20.48
C SER A 251 -13.91 -33.61 -19.57
N THR A 252 -12.60 -33.34 -19.54
CA THR A 252 -11.60 -34.19 -18.88
C THR A 252 -10.55 -33.43 -18.09
N SER A 253 -10.45 -32.11 -18.26
CA SER A 253 -9.49 -31.26 -17.55
C SER A 253 -10.13 -29.92 -17.19
N ALA A 254 -9.57 -29.24 -16.21
CA ALA A 254 -9.88 -27.86 -15.94
C ALA A 254 -8.64 -27.11 -15.47
N ARG A 255 -8.60 -25.81 -15.76
CA ARG A 255 -7.56 -24.88 -15.32
C ARG A 255 -8.13 -24.02 -14.19
N PHE A 256 -7.46 -24.02 -13.05
CA PHE A 256 -7.82 -23.19 -11.90
C PHE A 256 -6.82 -22.07 -11.66
N SER A 257 -7.18 -21.15 -10.78
CA SER A 257 -6.33 -20.09 -10.23
C SER A 257 -6.54 -19.98 -8.72
N ILE A 258 -5.46 -19.95 -7.91
CA ILE A 258 -5.52 -19.61 -6.47
C ILE A 258 -5.13 -18.14 -6.28
N GLY A 259 -5.82 -17.45 -5.37
CA GLY A 259 -5.81 -15.99 -5.33
C GLY A 259 -6.45 -15.40 -6.56
N ALA A 260 -7.51 -16.07 -7.02
CA ALA A 260 -8.16 -15.72 -8.27
C ALA A 260 -8.82 -14.34 -8.17
N GLN A 261 -8.56 -13.51 -9.17
CA GLN A 261 -9.22 -12.23 -9.37
C GLN A 261 -9.86 -12.23 -10.74
N THR A 262 -11.10 -11.74 -10.85
CA THR A 262 -11.75 -11.56 -12.15
C THR A 262 -12.04 -10.11 -12.41
N ILE A 263 -11.93 -9.73 -13.68
CA ILE A 263 -12.13 -8.37 -14.16
C ILE A 263 -12.92 -8.46 -15.44
N ARG A 264 -14.08 -7.80 -15.47
CA ARG A 264 -14.85 -7.61 -16.69
C ARG A 264 -14.53 -6.24 -17.25
N ILE A 265 -14.12 -6.20 -18.50
CA ILE A 265 -13.98 -4.97 -19.28
C ILE A 265 -15.05 -4.99 -20.35
N LYS A 266 -15.96 -4.02 -20.31
CA LYS A 266 -17.05 -3.91 -21.27
C LYS A 266 -17.07 -2.50 -21.84
N ASP A 267 -17.08 -2.39 -23.15
CA ASP A 267 -17.35 -1.14 -23.86
C ASP A 267 -18.68 -1.27 -24.59
N THR A 268 -19.59 -0.31 -24.38
CA THR A 268 -20.93 -0.30 -24.97
C THR A 268 -21.01 0.40 -26.31
N ASP A 269 -19.98 1.15 -26.73
CA ASP A 269 -19.90 1.73 -28.07
C ASP A 269 -18.44 1.75 -28.56
N VAL A 270 -18.00 0.63 -29.15
CA VAL A 270 -16.62 0.50 -29.65
C VAL A 270 -16.27 1.41 -30.82
N ASN A 271 -17.25 2.14 -31.38
CA ASN A 271 -17.05 3.10 -32.47
C ASN A 271 -16.87 4.53 -31.95
N ASP A 272 -17.19 4.78 -30.67
CA ASP A 272 -16.88 6.04 -30.03
C ASP A 272 -15.38 6.13 -29.69
N ASN A 273 -14.93 7.32 -29.32
CA ASN A 273 -13.56 7.52 -28.80
C ASN A 273 -13.54 7.77 -27.30
N ASP A 274 -14.68 7.57 -26.65
CA ASP A 274 -14.95 7.96 -25.29
C ASP A 274 -14.66 6.77 -24.35
N TYR A 275 -14.59 7.05 -23.06
CA TYR A 275 -14.50 6.04 -22.02
C TYR A 275 -15.92 5.70 -21.56
N SER A 276 -16.73 5.16 -22.47
CA SER A 276 -18.12 4.78 -22.22
C SER A 276 -18.22 3.38 -21.59
N GLY A 277 -17.13 2.62 -21.58
CA GLY A 277 -17.06 1.29 -21.02
C GLY A 277 -17.06 1.24 -19.50
N THR A 278 -17.65 0.18 -18.97
CA THR A 278 -17.63 -0.18 -17.55
C THR A 278 -16.55 -1.23 -17.28
N VAL A 279 -15.85 -1.08 -16.17
CA VAL A 279 -15.02 -2.15 -15.62
C VAL A 279 -15.73 -2.71 -14.39
N ARG A 280 -15.59 -4.02 -14.15
CA ARG A 280 -16.13 -4.65 -12.94
C ARG A 280 -15.10 -5.59 -12.36
N GLY A 281 -14.65 -5.32 -11.15
CA GLY A 281 -13.82 -6.24 -10.36
C GLY A 281 -14.66 -7.23 -9.56
N ASN A 282 -13.99 -8.18 -8.93
CA ASN A 282 -14.60 -9.00 -7.90
C ASN A 282 -15.09 -8.13 -6.73
N GLY A 283 -16.37 -8.23 -6.41
CA GLY A 283 -16.86 -7.88 -5.09
C GLY A 283 -16.59 -8.96 -4.07
N VAL A 284 -16.84 -8.61 -2.81
CA VAL A 284 -17.00 -9.58 -1.71
C VAL A 284 -18.07 -10.59 -2.16
N PHE A 285 -17.74 -11.89 -2.16
CA PHE A 285 -18.60 -13.01 -2.62
C PHE A 285 -18.69 -13.27 -4.14
N GLY A 286 -17.70 -12.85 -4.94
CA GLY A 286 -17.58 -13.30 -6.34
C GLY A 286 -18.64 -12.74 -7.29
N SER A 287 -19.45 -11.78 -6.83
CA SER A 287 -20.32 -10.99 -7.70
C SER A 287 -19.52 -9.83 -8.30
N PHE A 288 -19.76 -9.51 -9.57
CA PHE A 288 -19.17 -8.33 -10.20
C PHE A 288 -19.83 -7.08 -9.60
N LEU A 289 -19.08 -6.29 -8.84
CA LEU A 289 -19.52 -4.95 -8.47
C LEU A 289 -19.30 -4.03 -9.66
N GLU A 290 -20.32 -3.26 -10.00
CA GLU A 290 -20.15 -2.22 -11.01
C GLU A 290 -19.18 -1.18 -10.46
N ASP A 291 -18.04 -1.07 -11.13
CA ASP A 291 -16.97 -0.20 -10.68
C ASP A 291 -17.17 1.16 -11.33
N THR A 292 -17.71 2.11 -10.57
CA THR A 292 -17.80 3.50 -11.04
C THR A 292 -16.43 4.16 -11.15
N ASP A 293 -15.43 3.55 -10.53
CA ASP A 293 -14.10 4.13 -10.33
C ASP A 293 -13.14 3.71 -11.45
N ALA A 294 -13.63 2.91 -12.40
CA ALA A 294 -12.84 2.40 -13.50
C ALA A 294 -13.63 2.43 -14.82
N LYS A 295 -13.00 3.03 -15.83
CA LYS A 295 -13.57 3.13 -17.17
C LYS A 295 -12.71 2.41 -18.19
N ALA A 296 -13.35 1.95 -19.25
CA ALA A 296 -12.65 1.31 -20.35
C ALA A 296 -13.05 1.87 -21.70
N ARG A 297 -12.17 1.68 -22.67
CA ARG A 297 -12.41 1.91 -24.08
C ARG A 297 -11.82 0.78 -24.90
N ILE A 298 -12.60 0.18 -25.79
CA ILE A 298 -12.21 -0.88 -26.71
C ILE A 298 -12.41 -0.36 -28.12
N ARG A 299 -11.34 -0.33 -28.92
CA ARG A 299 -11.45 -0.04 -30.35
C ARG A 299 -11.39 -1.33 -31.13
N ALA A 300 -12.46 -1.66 -31.81
CA ALA A 300 -12.56 -2.85 -32.64
C ALA A 300 -12.94 -2.51 -34.08
N THR A 301 -12.58 -3.39 -35.01
CA THR A 301 -13.00 -3.33 -36.41
C THR A 301 -13.66 -4.63 -36.82
N VAL A 302 -14.64 -4.52 -37.71
CA VAL A 302 -15.46 -5.65 -38.17
C VAL A 302 -15.10 -5.99 -39.60
N ASN A 303 -14.89 -7.28 -39.88
CA ASN A 303 -14.75 -7.78 -41.24
C ASN A 303 -15.59 -9.05 -41.43
N GLY A 304 -16.84 -8.88 -41.87
CA GLY A 304 -17.77 -10.00 -42.02
C GLY A 304 -18.14 -10.61 -40.66
N SER A 305 -17.75 -11.86 -40.43
CA SER A 305 -17.97 -12.58 -39.17
C SER A 305 -16.77 -12.55 -38.22
N GLU A 306 -15.79 -11.69 -38.48
CA GLU A 306 -14.59 -11.54 -37.66
C GLU A 306 -14.56 -10.15 -37.02
N ILE A 307 -14.13 -10.11 -35.77
CA ILE A 307 -13.87 -8.91 -34.99
C ILE A 307 -12.39 -8.85 -34.69
N THR A 308 -11.79 -7.68 -34.90
CA THR A 308 -10.40 -7.42 -34.57
C THR A 308 -10.33 -6.29 -33.55
N ILE A 309 -9.90 -6.59 -32.32
CA ILE A 309 -9.66 -5.59 -31.29
C ILE A 309 -8.30 -4.96 -31.54
N ASN A 310 -8.27 -3.68 -31.91
CA ASN A 310 -7.05 -2.96 -32.24
C ASN A 310 -6.38 -2.34 -31.01
N SER A 311 -7.18 -1.90 -30.05
CA SER A 311 -6.67 -1.37 -28.78
C SER A 311 -7.67 -1.52 -27.65
N LEU A 312 -7.15 -1.66 -26.46
CA LEU A 312 -7.87 -1.57 -25.19
C LEU A 312 -7.29 -0.37 -24.43
N ALA A 313 -8.10 0.36 -23.69
CA ALA A 313 -7.64 1.36 -22.73
C ALA A 313 -8.44 1.22 -21.44
N TYR A 314 -7.76 1.39 -20.32
CA TYR A 314 -8.27 1.31 -18.97
C TYR A 314 -7.91 2.58 -18.23
N GLN A 315 -8.86 3.15 -17.49
CA GLN A 315 -8.67 4.37 -16.73
C GLN A 315 -9.19 4.15 -15.31
N LEU A 316 -8.32 4.31 -14.33
CA LEU A 316 -8.71 4.32 -12.91
C LEU A 316 -8.94 5.77 -12.47
N LEU A 317 -10.06 6.00 -11.79
CA LEU A 317 -10.47 7.27 -11.20
C LEU A 317 -10.26 7.25 -9.70
N ALA A 318 -10.04 8.42 -9.14
CA ALA A 318 -9.82 8.64 -7.73
C ALA A 318 -11.15 8.59 -6.97
N ASN A 319 -11.47 7.44 -6.40
CA ASN A 319 -12.56 7.31 -5.45
C ASN A 319 -12.07 6.69 -4.15
N SER A 320 -12.15 7.45 -3.05
CA SER A 320 -11.76 6.95 -1.73
C SER A 320 -12.94 6.33 -1.01
N VAL A 321 -12.67 5.45 -0.03
CA VAL A 321 -13.68 4.83 0.85
C VAL A 321 -14.65 5.84 1.49
N THR A 322 -14.24 7.10 1.61
CA THR A 322 -15.03 8.18 2.22
C THR A 322 -15.64 9.17 1.22
N ASP A 323 -15.64 8.87 -0.09
CA ASP A 323 -16.09 9.78 -1.17
C ASP A 323 -15.39 11.16 -1.14
N THR A 324 -14.09 11.16 -0.84
CA THR A 324 -13.25 12.36 -0.75
C THR A 324 -11.97 12.23 -1.58
N ASP A 325 -11.11 13.26 -1.55
CA ASP A 325 -9.72 13.19 -2.03
C ASP A 325 -9.00 11.95 -1.50
N ILE A 326 -8.16 11.35 -2.35
CA ILE A 326 -7.26 10.26 -1.97
C ILE A 326 -5.95 10.86 -1.44
N PHE A 327 -5.52 10.40 -0.28
CA PHE A 327 -4.21 10.69 0.30
C PHE A 327 -3.52 9.36 0.59
N VAL A 328 -2.48 9.03 -0.18
CA VAL A 328 -1.65 7.85 0.07
C VAL A 328 -0.41 8.31 0.85
N PRO A 329 -0.25 7.91 2.13
CA PRO A 329 0.93 8.22 2.92
C PRO A 329 2.20 7.61 2.32
N ALA A 330 3.35 8.10 2.79
CA ALA A 330 4.60 7.45 2.46
C ALA A 330 4.60 5.99 2.94
N THR A 331 5.21 5.09 2.17
CA THR A 331 5.28 3.62 2.35
C THR A 331 3.98 2.85 2.16
N GLU A 332 2.86 3.54 1.93
CA GLU A 332 1.55 2.91 1.71
C GLU A 332 1.25 2.73 0.21
N ARG A 333 0.21 1.93 -0.06
CA ARG A 333 -0.22 1.51 -1.39
C ARG A 333 -1.51 2.21 -1.77
N LEU A 334 -1.61 2.61 -3.03
CA LEU A 334 -2.82 3.24 -3.56
C LEU A 334 -4.06 2.36 -3.36
N SER A 335 -3.93 1.04 -3.48
CA SER A 335 -5.04 0.09 -3.24
C SER A 335 -5.72 0.30 -1.89
N ASP A 336 -4.96 0.65 -0.86
CA ASP A 336 -5.45 0.68 0.52
C ASP A 336 -6.33 1.92 0.79
N HIS A 337 -6.38 2.85 -0.16
CA HIS A 337 -7.13 4.11 -0.06
C HIS A 337 -8.25 4.24 -1.10
N LEU A 338 -8.46 3.22 -1.94
CA LEU A 338 -9.57 3.18 -2.90
C LEU A 338 -10.81 2.59 -2.22
N ASP A 339 -12.00 3.09 -2.59
CA ASP A 339 -13.26 2.45 -2.18
C ASP A 339 -13.36 1.03 -2.75
N ASN A 340 -12.94 0.88 -4.01
CA ASN A 340 -12.85 -0.40 -4.69
C ASN A 340 -11.41 -0.77 -5.06
N PRO A 341 -10.64 -1.41 -4.15
CA PRO A 341 -9.26 -1.84 -4.44
C PRO A 341 -9.19 -2.86 -5.58
N GLY A 342 -10.26 -3.60 -5.85
CA GLY A 342 -10.35 -4.58 -6.95
C GLY A 342 -10.28 -3.94 -8.34
N ALA A 343 -10.58 -2.64 -8.44
CA ALA A 343 -10.36 -1.84 -9.63
C ALA A 343 -8.87 -1.72 -9.98
N ASN A 344 -7.99 -1.76 -8.99
CA ASN A 344 -6.60 -1.38 -9.19
C ASN A 344 -5.80 -2.47 -9.94
N LEU A 345 -5.58 -2.27 -11.24
CA LEU A 345 -4.81 -3.19 -12.07
C LEU A 345 -3.31 -3.13 -11.78
N VAL A 346 -2.81 -1.93 -11.50
CA VAL A 346 -1.39 -1.63 -11.29
C VAL A 346 -1.19 -1.09 -9.88
N GLU A 347 -0.39 -1.77 -9.07
CA GLU A 347 -0.11 -1.29 -7.73
C GLU A 347 0.83 -0.08 -7.76
N VAL A 348 0.44 0.99 -7.07
CA VAL A 348 1.20 2.24 -6.99
C VAL A 348 1.56 2.47 -5.54
N GLY A 349 2.84 2.30 -5.22
CA GLY A 349 3.39 2.66 -3.92
C GLY A 349 3.94 4.08 -3.92
N PHE A 350 3.84 4.77 -2.79
CA PHE A 350 4.46 6.09 -2.61
C PHE A 350 5.56 6.05 -1.55
N ASP A 351 6.82 6.18 -1.94
CA ASP A 351 7.95 6.17 -0.99
C ASP A 351 8.22 7.53 -0.30
N GLY A 352 7.30 8.49 -0.42
CA GLY A 352 7.51 9.86 0.08
C GLY A 352 8.29 10.78 -0.86
N LEU A 353 8.35 12.07 -0.50
CA LEU A 353 9.09 13.09 -1.25
C LEU A 353 10.60 12.99 -1.00
N ARG A 354 11.38 12.63 -2.02
CA ARG A 354 12.83 12.62 -1.91
C ARG A 354 13.40 14.00 -2.24
N THR A 355 14.11 14.63 -1.29
CA THR A 355 14.87 15.84 -1.60
C THR A 355 16.21 15.47 -2.24
N LYS A 356 16.56 16.18 -3.32
CA LYS A 356 17.87 16.07 -3.94
C LYS A 356 18.86 16.78 -3.04
N LYS A 357 19.84 16.05 -2.52
CA LYS A 357 20.99 16.67 -1.89
C LYS A 357 21.82 17.26 -3.03
N ASP A 358 21.95 18.58 -3.06
CA ASP A 358 22.72 19.28 -4.10
C ASP A 358 24.20 19.30 -3.70
N ASP A 359 24.79 18.12 -3.49
CA ASP A 359 26.22 17.94 -3.19
C ASP A 359 27.05 17.63 -4.46
N GLY A 360 26.42 17.72 -5.63
CA GLY A 360 27.06 17.46 -6.92
C GLY A 360 27.20 15.98 -7.29
N THR A 361 26.78 15.03 -6.44
CA THR A 361 26.79 13.59 -6.77
C THR A 361 25.44 13.08 -7.28
N GLY A 362 24.39 13.90 -7.21
CA GLY A 362 23.06 13.55 -7.72
C GLY A 362 22.33 12.49 -6.89
N THR A 363 22.81 12.18 -5.69
CA THR A 363 22.22 11.18 -4.81
C THR A 363 21.01 11.76 -4.06
N LEU A 364 19.82 11.21 -4.31
CA LEU A 364 18.58 11.57 -3.63
C LEU A 364 18.60 10.94 -2.22
N VAL A 365 18.49 11.73 -1.15
CA VAL A 365 18.37 11.19 0.22
C VAL A 365 17.16 11.83 0.88
N ASN A 366 16.05 11.10 0.95
CA ASN A 366 14.96 11.45 1.85
C ASN A 366 15.35 10.95 3.24
N ARG A 367 15.43 11.82 4.24
CA ARG A 367 15.46 11.36 5.63
C ARG A 367 14.05 11.52 6.16
N VAL A 368 13.23 10.50 5.98
CA VAL A 368 11.97 10.39 6.74
C VAL A 368 12.36 10.15 8.18
N TYR A 369 11.73 10.85 9.12
CA TYR A 369 12.01 10.67 10.54
C TYR A 369 10.80 10.04 11.22
N SER A 370 11.04 9.05 12.08
CA SER A 370 10.09 8.64 13.10
C SER A 370 10.26 9.59 14.28
N SER A 371 9.16 9.87 14.98
CA SER A 371 9.18 10.71 16.17
C SER A 371 8.78 9.89 17.38
N MET A 372 9.56 9.99 18.45
CA MET A 372 9.12 9.68 19.80
C MET A 372 8.99 11.01 20.55
N ASP A 373 7.75 11.39 20.85
CA ASP A 373 7.42 12.64 21.52
C ASP A 373 7.08 12.37 22.99
N PHE A 374 7.77 13.04 23.90
CA PHE A 374 7.51 13.03 25.33
C PHE A 374 6.83 14.35 25.70
N THR A 375 5.56 14.28 26.07
CA THR A 375 4.76 15.44 26.46
C THR A 375 4.78 15.61 27.96
N TYR A 376 5.14 16.81 28.42
CA TYR A 376 5.14 17.13 29.84
C TYR A 376 3.74 17.53 30.31
N GLY A 377 3.27 16.90 31.39
CA GLY A 377 1.99 17.16 32.02
C GLY A 377 2.12 17.49 33.50
N THR A 378 1.15 18.25 34.02
CA THR A 378 0.95 18.41 35.47
C THR A 378 -0.32 17.69 35.89
N THR A 379 -0.23 16.82 36.89
CA THR A 379 -1.38 16.13 37.49
C THR A 379 -1.73 16.78 38.83
N ALA A 380 -2.87 16.41 39.42
CA ALA A 380 -3.22 16.88 40.77
C ALA A 380 -2.19 16.43 41.83
N ASN A 381 -1.49 15.33 41.55
CA ASN A 381 -0.56 14.68 42.48
C ASN A 381 0.92 14.97 42.16
N GLY A 382 1.22 15.62 41.03
CA GLY A 382 2.59 15.92 40.63
C GLY A 382 2.73 16.31 39.17
N SER A 383 3.76 15.79 38.53
CA SER A 383 4.02 15.96 37.10
C SER A 383 4.20 14.60 36.45
N SER A 384 3.86 14.48 35.18
CA SER A 384 4.01 13.26 34.40
C SER A 384 4.63 13.55 33.03
N TYR A 385 5.23 12.52 32.44
CA TYR A 385 5.53 12.47 31.02
C TYR A 385 4.69 11.37 30.39
N THR A 386 4.02 11.71 29.29
CA THR A 386 3.41 10.72 28.38
C THR A 386 4.24 10.63 27.11
N MET A 387 4.26 9.46 26.48
CA MET A 387 4.97 9.23 25.22
C MET A 387 4.00 9.00 24.07
N THR A 388 4.33 9.58 22.91
CA THR A 388 3.70 9.33 21.62
C THR A 388 4.72 8.76 20.65
N PHE A 389 4.38 7.68 19.96
CA PHE A 389 5.25 7.07 18.94
C PHE A 389 4.44 6.24 17.94
N THR A 390 5.06 5.93 16.80
CA THR A 390 4.53 5.01 15.79
C THR A 390 5.40 3.76 15.72
N ASN A 391 4.80 2.58 15.82
CA ASN A 391 5.54 1.30 15.79
C ASN A 391 5.85 0.84 14.34
N LYS A 392 6.54 -0.30 14.19
CA LYS A 392 6.86 -0.93 12.88
C LYS A 392 5.66 -1.35 12.01
N GLU A 393 4.46 -1.37 12.57
CA GLU A 393 3.23 -1.70 11.86
C GLU A 393 2.44 -0.43 11.52
N ASN A 394 3.07 0.74 11.59
CA ASN A 394 2.47 2.06 11.37
C ASN A 394 1.31 2.38 12.33
N ILE A 395 1.26 1.72 13.50
CA ILE A 395 0.28 2.00 14.55
C ILE A 395 0.81 3.11 15.44
N THR A 396 0.06 4.20 15.56
CA THR A 396 0.41 5.35 16.41
C THR A 396 -0.26 5.26 17.78
N TYR A 397 0.55 5.38 18.83
CA TYR A 397 0.12 5.44 20.23
C TYR A 397 0.23 6.89 20.71
N ASN A 398 -0.90 7.53 21.05
CA ASN A 398 -0.95 9.00 21.26
C ASN A 398 -0.78 9.47 22.71
N THR A 399 -0.81 8.56 23.70
CA THR A 399 -0.69 8.87 25.13
C THR A 399 -0.32 7.62 25.92
N VAL A 400 0.94 7.21 25.86
CA VAL A 400 1.47 6.14 26.71
C VAL A 400 1.98 6.73 28.00
N ASP A 401 1.40 6.35 29.13
CA ASP A 401 1.88 6.78 30.45
C ASP A 401 3.30 6.27 30.66
N PHE A 402 4.28 7.16 30.79
CA PHE A 402 5.70 6.81 30.77
C PHE A 402 6.33 6.90 32.16
N ILE A 403 6.45 8.12 32.70
CA ILE A 403 7.03 8.40 34.02
C ILE A 403 6.14 9.40 34.76
N GLU A 404 5.92 9.16 36.05
CA GLU A 404 5.22 10.11 36.93
C GLU A 404 6.06 10.43 38.18
N ASN A 405 6.00 11.68 38.61
CA ASN A 405 6.41 12.09 39.94
C ASN A 405 5.21 11.97 40.88
N VAL A 406 5.23 10.94 41.73
CA VAL A 406 4.19 10.71 42.73
C VAL A 406 4.67 11.18 44.10
N GLY A 407 3.74 11.60 44.95
CA GLY A 407 4.01 11.97 46.34
C GLY A 407 3.33 13.28 46.75
N THR A 408 2.74 13.27 47.95
CA THR A 408 1.92 14.37 48.46
C THR A 408 2.75 15.49 49.12
N SER A 409 3.99 15.20 49.48
CA SER A 409 4.91 16.13 50.14
C SER A 409 6.21 16.26 49.35
N ALA A 410 6.95 17.36 49.52
CA ALA A 410 8.23 17.54 48.84
C ALA A 410 9.32 16.55 49.31
N THR A 411 9.12 15.84 50.43
CA THR A 411 10.08 14.90 51.01
C THR A 411 9.78 13.44 50.71
N ASP A 412 8.54 13.11 50.32
CA ASP A 412 8.10 11.74 50.02
C ASP A 412 7.82 11.54 48.53
N ARG A 413 8.34 12.44 47.69
CA ARG A 413 8.22 12.32 46.25
C ARG A 413 9.22 11.32 45.71
N VAL A 414 8.75 10.47 44.83
CA VAL A 414 9.54 9.47 44.11
C VAL A 414 9.11 9.47 42.65
N LEU A 415 10.05 9.18 41.76
CA LEU A 415 9.71 8.90 40.37
C LEU A 415 9.27 7.45 40.26
N GLU A 416 8.09 7.25 39.70
CA GLU A 416 7.56 5.93 39.38
C GLU A 416 7.52 5.73 37.87
N LYS A 417 7.90 4.52 37.44
CA LYS A 417 7.61 4.04 36.09
C LYS A 417 6.11 3.76 36.04
N LYS A 418 5.40 4.32 35.05
CA LYS A 418 3.99 3.97 34.77
C LYS A 418 3.84 2.96 33.63
N LEU A 419 4.94 2.74 32.91
CA LEU A 419 5.06 1.74 31.87
C LEU A 419 5.89 0.54 32.37
N VAL A 420 5.28 -0.63 32.45
CA VAL A 420 5.95 -1.89 32.78
C VAL A 420 6.63 -2.43 31.52
N MET A 421 7.96 -2.44 31.55
CA MET A 421 8.84 -2.87 30.45
C MET A 421 9.78 -3.98 30.92
N THR A 422 9.37 -4.79 31.88
CA THR A 422 10.19 -5.84 32.50
C THR A 422 9.29 -7.01 32.78
N GLU A 423 9.70 -8.20 32.34
CA GLU A 423 9.03 -9.44 32.70
C GLU A 423 9.29 -9.75 34.18
N ALA A 424 8.36 -10.46 34.80
CA ALA A 424 8.51 -10.89 36.18
C ALA A 424 8.03 -12.33 36.35
N SER A 425 8.58 -12.98 37.37
CA SER A 425 8.38 -14.40 37.63
C SER A 425 6.90 -14.71 37.84
N CYS A 426 6.34 -15.56 36.97
CA CYS A 426 4.97 -16.04 37.08
C CYS A 426 4.70 -16.94 38.31
N ASP A 427 5.72 -17.27 39.11
CA ASP A 427 5.57 -18.05 40.35
C ASP A 427 5.51 -17.18 41.61
N THR A 428 6.09 -15.97 41.57
CA THR A 428 6.34 -15.20 42.81
C THR A 428 6.23 -13.68 42.68
N ASP A 429 6.23 -13.13 41.47
CA ASP A 429 6.30 -11.69 41.25
C ASP A 429 5.39 -11.27 40.08
N TYR A 430 4.12 -11.02 40.38
CA TYR A 430 3.13 -10.53 39.43
C TYR A 430 3.19 -9.00 39.41
N ASN A 431 4.01 -8.45 38.52
CA ASN A 431 4.41 -7.04 38.53
C ASN A 431 3.49 -6.10 37.75
N ILE A 432 2.42 -6.60 37.13
CA ILE A 432 1.45 -5.78 36.38
C ILE A 432 0.13 -5.77 37.16
N HIS A 433 -0.21 -4.61 37.73
CA HIS A 433 -1.41 -4.40 38.50
C HIS A 433 -2.55 -3.84 37.65
N SER A 434 -3.80 -3.96 38.13
CA SER A 434 -4.94 -3.30 37.47
C SER A 434 -4.72 -1.78 37.40
N GLY A 435 -4.81 -1.24 36.19
CA GLY A 435 -4.54 0.15 35.85
C GLY A 435 -3.18 0.37 35.18
N ASP A 436 -2.23 -0.56 35.32
CA ASP A 436 -0.88 -0.40 34.76
C ASP A 436 -0.87 -0.53 33.24
N THR A 437 0.03 0.22 32.61
CA THR A 437 0.32 0.10 31.18
C THR A 437 1.59 -0.71 31.01
N PHE A 438 1.61 -1.63 30.06
CA PHE A 438 2.77 -2.49 29.79
C PHE A 438 2.98 -2.67 28.28
N VAL A 439 4.17 -3.14 27.92
CA VAL A 439 4.61 -3.30 26.52
C VAL A 439 4.67 -4.77 26.15
N LEU A 440 4.31 -5.11 24.93
CA LEU A 440 4.58 -6.42 24.32
C LEU A 440 5.47 -6.20 23.10
N THR A 441 6.59 -6.92 22.99
CA THR A 441 7.54 -6.73 21.89
C THR A 441 8.00 -8.06 21.31
N THR A 442 7.59 -8.35 20.08
CA THR A 442 7.98 -9.60 19.38
C THR A 442 9.46 -9.63 19.00
N ALA A 443 10.00 -10.81 18.70
CA ALA A 443 11.36 -10.98 18.15
C ALA A 443 11.63 -10.20 16.84
N LEU A 444 10.58 -9.89 16.06
CA LEU A 444 10.67 -9.05 14.84
C LEU A 444 10.70 -7.54 15.17
N GLY A 445 10.49 -7.19 16.42
CA GLY A 445 10.41 -5.84 16.94
C GLY A 445 9.10 -5.12 16.63
N ARG A 446 8.00 -5.87 16.49
CA ARG A 446 6.65 -5.31 16.57
C ARG A 446 6.32 -5.04 18.03
N THR A 447 5.84 -3.84 18.32
CA THR A 447 5.59 -3.34 19.66
C THR A 447 4.11 -3.05 19.84
N PHE A 448 3.51 -3.53 20.92
CA PHE A 448 2.14 -3.23 21.32
C PHE A 448 2.13 -2.64 22.73
N VAL A 449 1.19 -1.74 23.01
CA VAL A 449 1.04 -1.13 24.34
C VAL A 449 -0.38 -1.35 24.83
N LEU A 450 -0.51 -2.04 25.96
CA LEU A 450 -1.78 -2.41 26.56
C LEU A 450 -1.88 -1.83 27.97
N GLN A 451 -3.09 -1.51 28.41
CA GLN A 451 -3.39 -1.22 29.81
C GLN A 451 -4.20 -2.36 30.41
N TYR A 452 -3.71 -2.95 31.49
CA TYR A 452 -4.45 -3.98 32.20
C TYR A 452 -5.59 -3.33 32.99
N THR A 453 -6.83 -3.78 32.78
CA THR A 453 -8.01 -3.23 33.49
C THR A 453 -8.45 -4.07 34.68
N GLY A 454 -7.98 -5.31 34.78
CA GLY A 454 -8.23 -6.19 35.91
C GLY A 454 -8.78 -7.56 35.51
N LEU A 455 -8.98 -8.37 36.54
CA LEU A 455 -9.60 -9.70 36.48
C LEU A 455 -11.12 -9.55 36.71
N SER A 456 -11.90 -10.23 35.90
CA SER A 456 -13.35 -10.34 36.05
C SER A 456 -13.78 -11.80 36.07
N GLY A 457 -15.01 -12.06 36.53
CA GLY A 457 -15.56 -13.41 36.64
C GLY A 457 -15.42 -14.05 38.04
N ASP A 458 -15.78 -15.33 38.13
CA ASP A 458 -15.71 -16.12 39.35
C ASP A 458 -15.45 -17.62 39.06
N ASP A 459 -15.25 -18.41 40.12
CA ASP A 459 -14.99 -19.86 40.04
C ASP A 459 -16.07 -20.65 39.26
N THR A 460 -17.25 -20.09 39.04
CA THR A 460 -18.37 -20.77 38.37
C THR A 460 -18.53 -20.36 36.91
N GLU A 461 -18.27 -19.11 36.55
CA GLU A 461 -18.40 -18.59 35.19
C GLU A 461 -17.08 -18.61 34.40
N GLY A 462 -15.96 -18.85 35.09
CA GLY A 462 -14.62 -18.67 34.55
C GLY A 462 -14.12 -17.26 34.85
N TYR A 463 -12.81 -17.09 34.71
CA TYR A 463 -12.15 -15.81 34.92
C TYR A 463 -11.69 -15.26 33.57
N ASP A 464 -11.83 -13.95 33.37
CA ASP A 464 -11.32 -13.25 32.19
C ASP A 464 -10.45 -12.08 32.64
N ILE A 465 -9.30 -11.90 31.98
CA ILE A 465 -8.49 -10.69 32.11
C ILE A 465 -8.83 -9.71 30.98
N SER A 466 -9.03 -8.44 31.33
CA SER A 466 -9.44 -7.41 30.38
C SER A 466 -8.37 -6.35 30.19
N PHE A 467 -8.17 -5.90 28.95
CA PHE A 467 -7.15 -4.93 28.56
C PHE A 467 -7.72 -3.81 27.69
N ILE A 468 -7.17 -2.60 27.78
CA ILE A 468 -7.38 -1.54 26.80
C ILE A 468 -6.15 -1.45 25.91
N ASP A 469 -6.34 -1.58 24.59
CA ASP A 469 -5.27 -1.33 23.63
C ASP A 469 -5.03 0.18 23.47
N LYS A 470 -3.82 0.64 23.80
CA LYS A 470 -3.46 2.07 23.77
C LYS A 470 -3.32 2.64 22.35
N SER A 471 -3.38 1.82 21.30
CA SER A 471 -3.52 2.34 19.92
C SER A 471 -4.92 2.88 19.65
N GLY A 472 -5.87 2.67 20.57
CA GLY A 472 -7.24 3.16 20.50
C GLY A 472 -7.94 3.06 21.86
N THR A 473 -9.23 2.71 21.84
CA THR A 473 -10.03 2.49 23.06
C THR A 473 -10.80 1.18 23.01
N ILE A 474 -10.21 0.16 22.37
CA ILE A 474 -10.82 -1.18 22.28
C ILE A 474 -10.46 -1.97 23.54
N THR A 475 -11.49 -2.43 24.25
CA THR A 475 -11.33 -3.41 25.32
C THR A 475 -11.26 -4.82 24.74
N GLN A 476 -10.28 -5.61 25.19
CA GLN A 476 -10.10 -7.02 24.82
C GLN A 476 -10.15 -7.87 26.08
N GLU A 477 -10.75 -9.06 26.00
CA GLU A 477 -10.90 -9.98 27.12
C GLU A 477 -10.33 -11.35 26.74
N PHE A 478 -9.62 -11.98 27.67
CA PHE A 478 -9.00 -13.29 27.47
C PHE A 478 -9.29 -14.20 28.64
N SER A 479 -9.76 -15.40 28.36
CA SER A 479 -10.09 -16.37 29.38
C SER A 479 -8.87 -16.95 30.07
N VAL A 480 -8.98 -17.07 31.38
CA VAL A 480 -7.99 -17.61 32.29
C VAL A 480 -8.40 -19.04 32.66
N ASP A 481 -7.46 -19.97 32.57
CA ASP A 481 -7.64 -21.31 33.13
C ASP A 481 -7.59 -21.23 34.67
N PRO A 482 -8.70 -21.45 35.39
CA PRO A 482 -8.75 -21.30 36.84
C PRO A 482 -7.83 -22.28 37.58
N ALA A 483 -7.44 -23.40 36.94
CA ALA A 483 -6.58 -24.39 37.58
C ALA A 483 -5.10 -23.97 37.60
N THR A 484 -4.68 -23.18 36.60
CA THR A 484 -3.27 -22.82 36.40
C THR A 484 -3.02 -21.31 36.48
N GLY A 485 -4.08 -20.50 36.45
CA GLY A 485 -3.99 -19.05 36.31
C GLY A 485 -3.52 -18.59 34.92
N LYS A 486 -3.38 -19.51 33.95
CA LYS A 486 -2.82 -19.19 32.63
C LYS A 486 -3.85 -18.56 31.70
N ALA A 487 -3.44 -17.53 30.97
CA ALA A 487 -4.18 -16.93 29.86
C ALA A 487 -3.27 -16.75 28.63
N ASN A 488 -3.88 -16.68 27.45
CA ASN A 488 -3.17 -16.47 26.18
C ASN A 488 -3.64 -15.15 25.55
N ILE A 489 -2.80 -14.13 25.60
CA ILE A 489 -3.08 -12.82 25.01
C ILE A 489 -2.71 -12.89 23.52
N LEU A 490 -3.69 -12.73 22.63
CA LEU A 490 -3.44 -12.74 21.18
C LEU A 490 -3.29 -11.30 20.65
N LYS A 491 -2.09 -10.95 20.18
CA LYS A 491 -1.82 -9.62 19.63
C LYS A 491 -0.93 -9.67 18.39
N GLY A 492 -1.38 -9.02 17.31
CA GLY A 492 -0.63 -9.00 16.04
C GLY A 492 -0.38 -10.38 15.42
N GLY A 493 -1.26 -11.36 15.70
CA GLY A 493 -1.10 -12.75 15.28
C GLY A 493 -0.12 -13.57 16.13
N ILE A 494 0.43 -13.00 17.21
CA ILE A 494 1.33 -13.67 18.15
C ILE A 494 0.61 -13.89 19.48
N THR A 495 0.88 -15.03 20.12
CA THR A 495 0.38 -15.33 21.46
C THR A 495 1.45 -14.98 22.48
N PHE A 496 1.08 -14.14 23.44
CA PHE A 496 1.85 -13.84 24.64
C PHE A 496 1.22 -14.58 25.80
N GLU A 497 2.02 -15.35 26.53
CA GLU A 497 1.53 -16.10 27.68
C GLU A 497 1.45 -15.18 28.90
N ALA A 498 0.36 -15.28 29.65
CA ALA A 498 0.16 -14.54 30.88
C ALA A 498 -0.27 -15.48 32.00
N TYR A 499 0.11 -15.15 33.23
CA TYR A 499 -0.33 -15.81 34.44
C TYR A 499 -0.95 -14.80 35.38
N VAL A 500 -2.02 -15.21 36.04
CA VAL A 500 -2.77 -14.39 36.99
C VAL A 500 -2.58 -14.94 38.41
N ASP A 501 -2.22 -14.08 39.35
CA ASP A 501 -2.35 -14.39 40.76
C ASP A 501 -3.84 -14.34 41.13
N MET A 502 -4.46 -15.51 41.28
CA MET A 502 -5.88 -15.61 41.61
C MET A 502 -6.25 -14.98 42.97
N ALA A 503 -5.28 -14.70 43.84
CA ALA A 503 -5.52 -14.06 45.12
C ALA A 503 -5.58 -12.52 45.03
N THR A 504 -4.75 -11.90 44.19
CA THR A 504 -4.67 -10.44 44.06
C THR A 504 -5.32 -9.91 42.78
N GLY A 505 -5.38 -10.75 41.74
CA GLY A 505 -5.76 -10.37 40.38
C GLY A 505 -4.63 -9.69 39.60
N ASP A 506 -3.39 -9.69 40.11
CA ASP A 506 -2.24 -9.15 39.38
C ASP A 506 -1.74 -10.16 38.34
N ILE A 507 -1.03 -9.69 37.32
CA ILE A 507 -0.54 -10.53 36.22
C ILE A 507 0.98 -10.47 36.02
N ALA A 508 1.53 -11.56 35.53
CA ALA A 508 2.86 -11.69 34.97
C ALA A 508 2.71 -12.09 33.50
N VAL A 509 3.44 -11.44 32.60
CA VAL A 509 3.31 -11.64 31.16
C VAL A 509 4.69 -11.93 30.58
N ASP A 510 4.79 -12.93 29.72
CA ASP A 510 5.92 -13.11 28.81
C ASP A 510 5.77 -12.04 27.73
N GLN A 511 6.40 -10.88 27.97
CA GLN A 511 6.21 -9.67 27.19
C GLN A 511 6.90 -9.74 25.83
N ASN A 512 7.89 -10.63 25.65
CA ASN A 512 8.63 -10.79 24.41
C ASN A 512 8.27 -12.04 23.59
N ALA A 513 7.47 -12.94 24.17
CA ALA A 513 7.01 -14.22 23.61
C ALA A 513 8.15 -15.22 23.34
N ASP A 514 9.17 -15.26 24.19
CA ASP A 514 10.25 -16.26 24.13
C ASP A 514 10.00 -17.50 25.00
N GLY A 515 8.95 -17.47 25.83
CA GLY A 515 8.60 -18.53 26.76
C GLY A 515 9.29 -18.45 28.12
N GLU A 516 10.06 -17.38 28.39
CA GLU A 516 10.69 -17.10 29.69
C GLU A 516 9.92 -15.96 30.41
N PHE A 517 9.80 -16.06 31.74
CA PHE A 517 9.07 -15.10 32.59
C PHE A 517 10.02 -14.42 33.60
N ASP A 518 11.28 -14.22 33.24
CA ASP A 518 12.29 -13.59 34.11
C ASP A 518 13.32 -12.87 33.23
N GLY A 519 12.81 -12.13 32.25
CA GLY A 519 13.59 -11.45 31.23
C GLY A 519 14.01 -10.03 31.60
N SER A 520 14.97 -9.52 30.84
CA SER A 520 15.46 -8.14 30.93
C SER A 520 14.47 -7.13 30.34
N ASP A 521 14.85 -5.84 30.38
CA ASP A 521 14.09 -4.73 29.77
C ASP A 521 13.54 -5.05 28.36
N ILE A 522 12.23 -4.86 28.20
CA ILE A 522 11.44 -5.04 26.99
C ILE A 522 11.37 -3.72 26.24
N PRO A 523 12.12 -3.51 25.15
CA PRO A 523 12.19 -2.21 24.50
C PRO A 523 10.90 -1.93 23.72
N ILE A 524 10.50 -0.66 23.66
CA ILE A 524 9.60 -0.18 22.62
C ILE A 524 10.42 0.08 21.36
N ILE A 525 9.91 -0.39 20.23
CA ILE A 525 10.56 -0.25 18.93
C ILE A 525 9.64 0.54 17.99
N ASP A 526 10.14 1.68 17.52
CA ASP A 526 9.41 2.54 16.58
C ASP A 526 9.46 2.02 15.13
N GLN A 527 8.80 2.73 14.22
CA GLN A 527 8.71 2.40 12.81
C GLN A 527 10.07 2.24 12.10
N TYR A 528 11.13 2.91 12.59
CA TYR A 528 12.48 2.86 11.99
C TYR A 528 13.49 2.08 12.84
N GLY A 529 13.02 1.38 13.87
CA GLY A 529 13.83 0.49 14.67
C GLY A 529 14.59 1.16 15.81
N ALA A 530 14.29 2.41 16.14
CA ALA A 530 14.77 3.02 17.37
C ALA A 530 14.15 2.31 18.57
N ARG A 531 15.00 1.93 19.52
CA ARG A 531 14.66 1.13 20.69
C ARG A 531 14.72 2.00 21.94
N ILE A 532 13.60 2.21 22.61
CA ILE A 532 13.59 2.85 23.94
C ILE A 532 13.42 1.81 25.03
N SER A 533 14.25 1.91 26.06
CA SER A 533 14.18 1.13 27.30
C SER A 533 14.26 2.08 28.50
N ILE A 534 13.70 1.68 29.65
CA ILE A 534 13.73 2.47 30.87
C ILE A 534 14.53 1.72 31.92
N ALA A 535 15.73 2.22 32.21
CA ALA A 535 16.56 1.68 33.28
C ALA A 535 15.86 1.75 34.64
N ASP A 536 16.28 0.93 35.59
CA ASP A 536 15.77 0.95 36.96
C ASP A 536 15.74 2.35 37.56
N ALA A 537 14.59 2.67 38.18
CA ALA A 537 14.38 3.94 38.81
C ALA A 537 15.26 4.06 40.06
N GLN A 538 15.98 5.16 40.18
CA GLN A 538 16.55 5.59 41.46
C GLN A 538 15.67 6.70 42.03
N ASP A 539 15.58 6.81 43.36
CA ASP A 539 14.62 7.68 44.07
C ASP A 539 14.49 9.11 43.52
N SER A 540 15.53 9.67 42.90
CA SER A 540 15.54 11.04 42.37
C SER A 540 15.69 11.17 40.85
N HIS A 541 15.96 10.09 40.12
CA HIS A 541 16.12 10.12 38.66
C HIS A 541 15.80 8.78 37.98
N ILE A 542 15.25 8.85 36.77
CA ILE A 542 15.02 7.72 35.87
C ILE A 542 15.73 8.01 34.56
N THR A 543 16.45 7.03 34.00
CA THR A 543 17.09 7.15 32.69
C THR A 543 16.35 6.29 31.68
N ALA A 544 15.92 6.89 30.58
CA ALA A 544 15.46 6.16 29.41
C ALA A 544 16.58 6.14 28.35
N ASN A 545 16.99 4.95 27.94
CA ASN A 545 18.01 4.77 26.91
C ASN A 545 17.30 4.58 25.58
N VAL A 546 17.53 5.49 24.64
CA VAL A 546 17.03 5.34 23.28
C VAL A 546 18.18 5.02 22.37
N SER A 547 18.11 3.88 21.69
CA SER A 547 19.22 3.34 20.91
C SER A 547 18.82 2.97 19.49
N THR A 548 19.77 3.02 18.57
CA THR A 548 19.66 2.45 17.23
C THR A 548 20.80 1.47 17.04
N SER A 549 20.48 0.23 16.68
CA SER A 549 21.52 -0.80 16.56
C SER A 549 22.43 -0.53 15.37
N ALA A 550 23.71 -0.85 15.51
CA ALA A 550 24.74 -0.62 14.50
C ALA A 550 24.38 -1.21 13.12
N ASP A 551 23.62 -2.31 13.07
CA ASP A 551 23.15 -2.92 11.82
C ASP A 551 22.17 -2.03 11.03
N LYS A 552 21.59 -1.02 11.68
CA LYS A 552 20.71 0.00 11.07
C LYS A 552 21.43 1.29 10.70
N ILE A 553 22.75 1.35 10.93
CA ILE A 553 23.56 2.56 10.74
C ILE A 553 24.64 2.26 9.70
N ASP A 554 24.58 2.94 8.55
CA ASP A 554 25.57 2.75 7.51
C ASP A 554 26.98 3.14 7.98
N GLY A 555 27.91 2.19 7.87
CA GLY A 555 29.30 2.35 8.26
C GLY A 555 29.60 2.34 9.76
N SER A 556 28.62 2.09 10.65
CA SER A 556 28.88 2.00 12.09
C SER A 556 29.14 0.57 12.55
N SER A 557 30.02 0.41 13.54
CA SER A 557 30.21 -0.84 14.29
C SER A 557 29.71 -0.74 15.73
N VAL A 558 29.08 0.37 16.08
CA VAL A 558 28.58 0.66 17.43
C VAL A 558 27.15 1.18 17.36
N ASP A 559 26.34 0.78 18.32
CA ASP A 559 24.99 1.31 18.47
C ASP A 559 25.06 2.82 18.75
N GLU A 560 24.13 3.57 18.20
CA GLU A 560 23.90 4.95 18.60
C GLU A 560 22.99 4.96 19.83
N VAL A 561 23.37 5.66 20.90
CA VAL A 561 22.59 5.74 22.15
C VAL A 561 22.40 7.18 22.60
N VAL A 562 21.17 7.51 22.99
CA VAL A 562 20.73 8.79 23.55
C VAL A 562 20.05 8.53 24.89
N ASP A 563 20.70 8.94 25.97
CA ASP A 563 20.18 8.79 27.33
C ASP A 563 19.33 10.00 27.74
N LEU A 564 18.04 9.81 27.96
CA LEU A 564 17.15 10.81 28.54
C LEU A 564 17.11 10.63 30.07
N THR A 565 17.67 11.59 30.83
CA THR A 565 17.60 11.53 32.29
C THR A 565 16.50 12.41 32.83
N PHE A 566 15.43 11.80 33.33
CA PHE A 566 14.33 12.46 34.02
C PHE A 566 14.73 12.67 35.48
N ASN A 567 14.84 13.92 35.91
CA ASN A 567 15.23 14.29 37.26
C ASN A 567 14.08 14.98 37.97
N MET A 568 13.91 14.71 39.26
CA MET A 568 13.04 15.53 40.10
C MET A 568 13.67 16.89 40.38
N SER A 569 12.87 17.95 40.25
CA SER A 569 13.24 19.30 40.67
C SER A 569 12.07 19.95 41.43
N GLY A 570 11.98 19.65 42.74
CA GLY A 570 10.92 20.15 43.60
C GLY A 570 9.57 19.47 43.31
N SER A 571 8.63 20.20 42.69
CA SER A 571 7.34 19.66 42.23
C SER A 571 7.26 19.35 40.75
N GLY A 572 8.28 19.77 39.98
CA GLY A 572 8.37 19.47 38.57
C GLY A 572 9.31 18.30 38.30
N MET A 573 9.17 17.72 37.13
CA MET A 573 10.20 16.93 36.51
C MET A 573 10.96 17.79 35.51
N ASN A 574 12.25 17.52 35.36
CA ASN A 574 13.06 18.12 34.32
C ASN A 574 13.82 17.00 33.63
N VAL A 575 13.81 17.01 32.30
CA VAL A 575 14.65 16.11 31.53
C VAL A 575 15.95 16.79 31.19
N VAL A 576 17.02 16.06 31.47
CA VAL A 576 18.38 16.40 31.08
C VAL A 576 18.71 15.55 29.86
N LEU A 577 18.94 16.22 28.74
CA LEU A 577 19.51 15.58 27.56
C LEU A 577 21.01 15.37 27.78
N PRO A 578 21.60 14.29 27.26
CA PRO A 578 23.00 14.00 27.48
C PRO A 578 23.83 15.05 26.76
N GLN A 579 24.80 15.66 27.43
CA GLN A 579 25.76 16.55 26.77
C GLN A 579 26.82 15.70 26.05
N ASN A 580 26.42 14.98 25.01
CA ASN A 580 27.37 14.18 24.25
C ASN A 580 28.34 15.11 23.47
N PRO A 581 29.67 14.86 23.54
CA PRO A 581 30.65 15.59 22.75
C PRO A 581 30.42 15.30 21.26
N GLY A 582 29.70 16.20 20.59
CA GLY A 582 29.27 16.01 19.19
C GLY A 582 27.92 16.65 18.87
N MET A 583 27.11 17.02 19.87
CA MET A 583 25.85 17.70 19.62
C MET A 583 26.07 19.16 19.20
N TYR A 584 25.62 19.50 17.98
CA TYR A 584 25.55 20.88 17.51
C TYR A 584 24.40 21.61 18.21
N GLN A 585 24.71 22.63 19.03
CA GLN A 585 23.68 23.47 19.66
C GLN A 585 23.22 24.56 18.67
N GLY A 586 21.96 24.47 18.22
CA GLY A 586 21.29 25.54 17.48
C GLY A 586 20.90 26.73 18.38
N VAL A 587 20.89 27.94 17.83
CA VAL A 587 20.54 29.16 18.58
C VAL A 587 19.02 29.27 18.76
N GLY A 588 18.52 29.24 20.00
CA GLY A 588 17.17 29.69 20.37
C GLY A 588 16.17 28.62 20.82
N ARG A 589 16.39 27.35 20.49
CA ARG A 589 15.72 26.16 21.06
C ARG A 589 16.77 25.08 21.20
N TRP A 590 16.78 24.34 22.30
CA TRP A 590 17.76 23.26 22.48
C TRP A 590 17.46 22.16 21.47
N GLN A 591 18.20 22.20 20.37
CA GLN A 591 18.26 21.18 19.35
C GLN A 591 19.65 20.57 19.42
N GLY A 592 19.70 19.28 19.69
CA GLY A 592 20.90 18.46 19.59
C GLY A 592 20.73 17.50 18.43
N GLN A 593 21.81 17.19 17.74
CA GLN A 593 21.85 16.09 16.79
C GLN A 593 23.02 15.19 17.17
N THR A 594 22.78 13.89 17.23
CA THR A 594 23.83 12.89 17.44
C THR A 594 24.71 12.75 16.19
N ARG A 595 25.73 11.89 16.28
CA ARG A 595 26.62 11.64 15.14
C ARG A 595 25.82 11.08 13.96
N TYR A 596 24.97 10.08 14.15
CA TYR A 596 24.33 9.36 13.06
C TYR A 596 22.95 9.92 12.64
N GLY A 597 22.52 11.01 13.29
CA GLY A 597 21.45 11.86 12.77
C GLY A 597 20.20 11.94 13.62
N VAL A 598 20.16 11.31 14.79
CA VAL A 598 19.06 11.45 15.75
C VAL A 598 19.00 12.87 16.25
N ARG A 599 17.83 13.50 16.11
CA ARG A 599 17.61 14.89 16.51
C ARG A 599 16.77 14.95 17.76
N THR A 600 17.30 15.60 18.79
CA THR A 600 16.58 15.88 20.03
C THR A 600 16.11 17.32 20.03
N THR A 601 14.82 17.58 20.17
CA THR A 601 14.28 18.94 20.29
C THR A 601 13.58 19.08 21.62
N ARG A 602 13.95 20.08 22.42
CA ARG A 602 13.19 20.49 23.60
C ARG A 602 12.34 21.72 23.27
N LYS A 603 11.05 21.67 23.57
CA LYS A 603 10.11 22.79 23.43
C LYS A 603 10.04 23.63 24.71
N ASP A 604 9.43 24.81 24.60
CA ASP A 604 9.35 25.80 25.66
C ASP A 604 8.45 25.36 26.84
N ASP A 605 7.53 24.42 26.59
CA ASP A 605 6.61 23.81 27.56
C ASP A 605 7.22 22.62 28.34
N GLY A 606 8.43 22.20 27.99
CA GLY A 606 9.10 21.04 28.60
C GLY A 606 8.93 19.73 27.83
N ASP A 607 8.21 19.76 26.70
CA ASP A 607 8.12 18.62 25.78
C ASP A 607 9.47 18.34 25.12
N ILE A 608 9.66 17.07 24.74
CA ILE A 608 10.86 16.59 24.08
C ILE A 608 10.45 15.74 22.89
N ALA A 609 11.04 16.01 21.74
CA ALA A 609 10.88 15.19 20.55
C ALA A 609 12.22 14.54 20.19
N LEU A 610 12.25 13.23 20.04
CA LEU A 610 13.35 12.50 19.43
C LEU A 610 12.96 12.10 18.01
N ASN A 611 13.71 12.59 17.03
CA ASN A 611 13.45 12.30 15.63
C ASN A 611 14.55 11.38 15.10
N TYR A 612 14.20 10.17 14.69
CA TYR A 612 15.12 9.15 14.17
C TYR A 612 14.99 9.05 12.66
N PRO A 613 16.07 9.25 11.88
CA PRO A 613 15.99 9.09 10.45
C PRO A 613 15.84 7.59 10.09
N GLU A 614 15.08 7.29 9.04
CA GLU A 614 14.91 5.95 8.47
C GLU A 614 16.26 5.31 8.09
N ILE A 615 17.20 6.12 7.61
CA ILE A 615 18.58 5.73 7.31
C ILE A 615 19.52 6.61 8.14
N GLN A 616 20.19 5.99 9.10
CA GLN A 616 21.29 6.60 9.83
C GLN A 616 22.58 6.37 9.06
N GLU A 617 23.35 7.44 8.85
CA GLU A 617 24.61 7.40 8.13
C GLU A 617 25.62 8.21 8.93
N GLU A 618 26.90 7.80 8.93
CA GLU A 618 27.95 8.72 9.35
C GLU A 618 27.86 10.00 8.53
N PRO A 619 27.82 11.18 9.16
CA PRO A 619 27.89 12.43 8.44
C PRO A 619 29.21 12.39 7.71
N VAL A 620 29.15 12.40 6.37
CA VAL A 620 30.33 12.59 5.52
C VAL A 620 31.05 13.78 6.11
N ALA A 621 32.24 13.54 6.67
CA ALA A 621 33.00 14.56 7.38
C ALA A 621 32.98 15.80 6.49
N THR A 622 32.18 16.80 6.86
CA THR A 622 32.20 18.08 6.19
C THR A 622 33.61 18.54 6.39
N LEU A 623 34.39 18.55 5.30
CA LEU A 623 35.76 19.01 5.22
C LEU A 623 35.91 20.20 6.16
N SER A 624 36.37 19.92 7.38
CA SER A 624 36.66 20.93 8.38
C SER A 624 38.02 21.49 8.01
N GLU A 625 38.11 22.10 6.83
CA GLU A 625 39.25 22.83 6.28
C GLU A 625 38.82 23.49 4.96
N ARG A 626 38.08 24.59 5.08
CA ARG A 626 38.30 25.80 4.27
C ARG A 626 37.84 27.05 4.99
#